data_AF-A0A6B3HQI7-F1
#
_entry.id   AF-A0A6B3HQI7-F1
#
_cell.length_a   1.000
_cell.length_b   1.000
_cell.length_c   1.000
_cell.angle_alpha   90.00
_cell.angle_beta   90.00
_cell.angle_gamma   90.00
#
_symmetry.space_group_name_H-M   'P 1'
#
loop_
_entity.id
_entity.type
_entity.pdbx_description
1 polymer ?
#
loop_
_entity_poly.entity_id
_entity_poly.type
_entity_poly.pdbx_seq_one_letter_code
_entity_poly.pdbx_strand_id
1 'polypeptide(L)'
;LLTAQEARALNPALRGTFTAALWCERDAAVEPRTAQLALKAELLASGRYTYLGGREVRDVVGAASVRDDHGDVHTGDAVILAT
;
A
#
# COMPACT_ATOMS: atom_id res chain seq x y z
N LEU A 1 -12.51 -14.60 20.55
CA LEU A 1 -13.96 -14.86 20.36
C LEU A 1 -14.70 -14.07 21.42
N LEU A 2 -15.77 -13.36 21.04
CA LEU A 2 -16.57 -12.52 21.94
C LEU A 2 -18.04 -12.92 21.87
N THR A 3 -18.72 -12.83 22.99
CA THR A 3 -20.19 -12.83 23.06
C THR A 3 -20.77 -11.58 22.38
N ALA A 4 -22.08 -11.60 22.10
CA ALA A 4 -22.77 -10.43 21.56
C ALA A 4 -22.72 -9.19 22.48
N GLN A 5 -22.69 -9.38 23.80
CA GLN A 5 -22.59 -8.29 24.76
C GLN A 5 -21.19 -7.68 24.77
N GLU A 6 -20.14 -8.51 24.84
CA GLU A 6 -18.75 -8.04 24.79
C GLU A 6 -18.45 -7.30 23.48
N ALA A 7 -18.96 -7.80 22.35
CA ALA A 7 -18.82 -7.13 21.06
C ALA A 7 -19.46 -5.73 21.04
N ARG A 8 -20.63 -5.56 21.69
CA ARG A 8 -21.30 -4.25 21.81
C ARG A 8 -20.60 -3.31 22.80
N ALA A 9 -19.94 -3.86 23.81
CA ALA A 9 -19.11 -3.06 24.71
C ALA A 9 -17.92 -2.45 23.95
N LEU A 10 -17.32 -3.20 23.01
CA LEU A 10 -16.25 -2.69 22.14
C LEU A 10 -16.75 -1.77 21.03
N ASN A 11 -17.87 -2.11 20.38
CA ASN A 11 -18.47 -1.30 19.33
C ASN A 11 -19.98 -1.08 19.59
N PRO A 12 -20.34 0.01 20.28
CA PRO A 12 -21.74 0.34 20.59
C PRO A 12 -22.62 0.63 19.37
N ALA A 13 -22.02 0.82 18.19
CA ALA A 13 -22.75 1.03 16.95
C ALA A 13 -23.31 -0.27 16.35
N LEU A 14 -22.89 -1.45 16.83
CA LEU A 14 -23.43 -2.72 16.35
C LEU A 14 -24.95 -2.83 16.60
N ARG A 15 -25.68 -3.35 15.60
CA ARG A 15 -27.14 -3.51 15.57
C ARG A 15 -27.52 -4.92 15.11
N GLY A 16 -28.81 -5.25 15.19
CA GLY A 16 -29.33 -6.57 14.78
C GLY A 16 -28.96 -7.70 15.74
N THR A 17 -29.29 -8.93 15.34
CA THR A 17 -29.08 -10.16 16.14
C THR A 17 -27.91 -10.95 15.56
N PHE A 18 -26.96 -11.32 16.42
CA PHE A 18 -25.80 -12.15 16.05
C PHE A 18 -25.34 -12.99 17.25
N THR A 19 -24.78 -14.17 17.00
CA THR A 19 -24.41 -15.12 18.06
C THR A 19 -23.12 -14.74 18.77
N ALA A 20 -22.10 -14.31 18.03
CA ALA A 20 -20.76 -13.99 18.53
C ALA A 20 -20.01 -13.10 17.53
N ALA A 21 -18.84 -12.59 17.93
CA ALA A 21 -17.92 -11.87 17.06
C ALA A 21 -16.47 -12.37 17.24
N LEU A 22 -15.65 -12.18 16.20
CA LEU A 22 -14.19 -12.35 16.28
C LEU A 22 -13.54 -10.98 16.41
N TRP A 23 -12.60 -10.86 17.34
CA TRP A 23 -11.85 -9.64 17.58
C TRP A 23 -10.38 -9.99 17.69
N CYS A 24 -9.56 -9.28 16.92
CA CYS A 24 -8.11 -9.31 16.99
C CYS A 24 -7.65 -7.92 17.45
N GLU A 25 -7.02 -7.84 18.61
CA GLU A 25 -6.52 -6.57 19.17
C GLU A 25 -5.39 -5.94 18.34
N ARG A 26 -4.75 -6.75 17.48
CA ARG A 26 -3.57 -6.36 16.70
C ARG A 26 -3.90 -5.96 15.26
N ASP A 27 -5.10 -6.30 14.79
CA ASP A 27 -5.52 -5.91 13.45
C ASP A 27 -6.10 -4.50 13.47
N ALA A 28 -5.71 -3.69 12.50
CA ALA A 28 -6.17 -2.33 12.34
C ALA A 28 -6.24 -1.94 10.86
N ALA A 29 -7.02 -0.89 10.57
CA ALA A 29 -7.06 -0.28 9.25
C ALA A 29 -6.07 0.90 9.18
N VAL A 30 -5.44 1.07 8.02
CA VAL A 30 -4.66 2.26 7.67
C VAL A 30 -5.40 3.05 6.59
N GLU A 31 -5.30 4.37 6.64
CA GLU A 31 -5.86 5.24 5.60
C GLU A 31 -4.92 5.23 4.37
N PRO A 32 -5.31 4.61 3.24
CA PRO A 32 -4.41 4.42 2.11
C PRO A 32 -3.94 5.74 1.50
N ARG A 33 -4.79 6.78 1.52
CA ARG A 33 -4.45 8.10 0.99
C ARG A 33 -3.31 8.75 1.76
N THR A 34 -3.17 8.45 3.04
CA THR A 34 -2.12 9.00 3.90
C THR A 34 -0.88 8.10 3.89
N ALA A 35 -1.07 6.78 3.99
CA ALA A 35 0.03 5.83 4.09
C ALA A 35 0.98 5.91 2.89
N GLN A 36 0.45 5.92 1.67
CA GLN A 36 1.28 5.98 0.45
C GLN A 36 2.02 7.31 0.31
N LEU A 37 1.41 8.41 0.72
CA LEU A 37 2.05 9.73 0.71
C LEU A 37 3.19 9.79 1.73
N ALA A 38 3.01 9.23 2.92
CA ALA A 38 4.03 9.17 3.95
C ALA A 38 5.25 8.33 3.51
N LEU A 39 5.00 7.14 2.92
CA LEU A 39 6.07 6.30 2.36
C LEU A 39 6.86 7.05 1.28
N LYS A 40 6.17 7.71 0.35
CA LYS A 40 6.84 8.50 -0.69
C LYS A 40 7.69 9.63 -0.09
N ALA A 41 7.19 10.34 0.93
CA ALA A 41 7.92 11.41 1.58
C ALA A 41 9.24 10.92 2.21
N GLU A 42 9.20 9.79 2.93
CA GLU A 42 10.39 9.18 3.53
C GLU A 42 11.41 8.71 2.47
N LEU A 43 10.94 8.08 1.40
CA LEU A 43 11.80 7.67 0.30
C LEU A 43 12.51 8.87 -0.34
N LEU A 44 11.79 9.95 -0.60
CA LEU A 44 12.34 11.19 -1.15
C LEU A 44 13.34 11.86 -0.18
N ALA A 45 13.05 11.88 1.13
CA ALA A 45 13.94 12.42 2.14
C ALA A 45 15.29 11.68 2.21
N SER A 46 15.31 10.39 1.85
CA SER A 46 16.53 9.58 1.87
C SER A 46 17.56 9.99 0.81
N GLY A 47 17.17 10.73 -0.22
CA GLY A 47 18.03 11.06 -1.38
C GLY A 47 18.41 9.86 -2.26
N ARG A 48 17.99 8.64 -1.91
CA ARG A 48 18.29 7.39 -2.64
C ARG A 48 17.16 6.98 -3.60
N TYR A 49 16.07 7.74 -3.63
CA TYR A 49 14.89 7.44 -4.42
C TYR A 49 14.56 8.61 -5.36
N THR A 50 14.42 8.29 -6.64
CA THR A 50 13.99 9.25 -7.66
C THR A 50 12.58 8.88 -8.10
N TYR A 51 11.61 9.73 -7.76
CA TYR A 51 10.24 9.57 -8.23
C TYR A 51 10.05 10.22 -9.60
N LEU A 52 9.71 9.42 -10.61
CA LEU A 52 9.41 9.88 -11.95
C LEU A 52 7.90 9.78 -12.21
N GLY A 53 7.15 10.81 -11.80
CA GLY A 53 5.70 10.87 -12.02
C GLY A 53 5.31 11.25 -13.44
N GLY A 54 4.08 10.90 -13.84
CA GLY A 54 3.56 11.23 -15.17
C GLY A 54 4.26 10.47 -16.30
N ARG A 55 4.76 9.27 -15.99
CA ARG A 55 5.43 8.37 -16.93
C ARG A 55 4.89 6.96 -16.72
N GLU A 56 4.80 6.21 -17.79
CA GLU A 56 4.39 4.81 -17.78
C GLU A 56 5.47 3.95 -18.42
N VAL A 57 5.89 2.89 -17.73
CA VAL A 57 6.79 1.89 -18.33
C VAL A 57 6.04 1.15 -19.44
N ARG A 58 6.63 1.08 -20.64
CA ARG A 58 6.05 0.43 -21.83
C ARG A 58 6.72 -0.89 -22.18
N ASP A 59 7.99 -1.04 -21.86
CA ASP A 59 8.78 -2.21 -22.24
C ASP A 59 9.90 -2.49 -21.23
N VAL A 60 10.22 -3.76 -21.03
CA VAL A 60 11.41 -4.19 -20.28
C VAL A 60 12.52 -4.48 -21.29
N VAL A 61 13.62 -3.75 -21.18
CA VAL A 61 14.73 -3.82 -22.13
C VAL A 61 15.89 -4.59 -21.50
N GLY A 62 16.21 -5.75 -22.09
CA GLY A 62 17.29 -6.60 -21.57
C GLY A 62 16.98 -7.12 -20.17
N ALA A 63 18.03 -7.27 -19.34
CA ALA A 63 17.91 -7.89 -18.02
C ALA A 63 17.52 -6.92 -16.89
N ALA A 64 17.83 -5.62 -17.03
CA ALA A 64 17.74 -4.67 -15.93
C ALA A 64 17.50 -3.22 -16.42
N SER A 65 16.67 -3.04 -17.44
CA SER A 65 16.28 -1.71 -17.91
C SER A 65 14.83 -1.66 -18.34
N VAL A 66 14.24 -0.46 -18.36
CA VAL A 66 12.87 -0.23 -18.81
C VAL A 66 12.82 0.96 -19.77
N ARG A 67 11.94 0.90 -20.76
CA ARG A 67 11.60 2.04 -21.63
C ARG A 67 10.25 2.61 -21.22
N ASP A 68 10.17 3.93 -21.05
CA ASP A 68 8.91 4.60 -20.76
C ASP A 68 8.16 5.05 -22.02
N ASP A 69 6.98 5.63 -21.81
CA ASP A 69 6.08 6.12 -22.84
C ASP A 69 6.55 7.40 -23.53
N HIS A 70 7.60 8.04 -23.00
CA HIS A 70 8.28 9.15 -23.65
C HIS A 70 9.46 8.67 -24.51
N GLY A 71 9.78 7.37 -24.45
CA GLY A 71 10.89 6.76 -25.19
C GLY A 71 12.22 6.74 -24.44
N ASP A 72 12.27 7.26 -23.21
CA ASP A 72 13.47 7.26 -22.39
C ASP A 72 13.76 5.85 -21.85
N VAL A 73 15.05 5.50 -21.74
CA VAL A 73 15.50 4.20 -21.19
C VAL A 73 16.13 4.42 -19.81
N HIS A 74 15.58 3.76 -18.80
CA HIS A 74 16.05 3.79 -17.41
C HIS A 74 16.78 2.48 -17.12
N THR A 75 18.00 2.58 -16.60
CA THR A 75 18.90 1.43 -16.36
C THR A 75 19.17 1.25 -14.86
N GLY A 76 19.44 0.02 -14.44
CA GLY A 76 19.86 -0.32 -13.09
C GLY A 76 20.48 -1.72 -13.04
N ASP A 77 20.82 -2.19 -11.85
CA ASP A 77 21.30 -3.56 -11.64
C ASP A 77 20.15 -4.59 -11.65
N ALA A 78 18.93 -4.13 -11.34
CA ALA A 78 17.72 -4.92 -11.37
C ALA A 78 16.49 -4.06 -11.65
N VAL A 79 15.43 -4.67 -12.19
CA VAL A 79 14.10 -4.08 -12.37
C VAL A 79 13.08 -4.90 -11.58
N ILE A 80 12.23 -4.22 -10.81
CA ILE A 80 11.13 -4.84 -10.05
C ILE A 80 9.81 -4.31 -10.62
N LEU A 81 9.00 -5.21 -11.17
CA LEU A 81 7.64 -4.88 -11.61
C LEU A 81 6.66 -5.13 -10.46
N ALA A 82 6.00 -4.07 -10.00
CA ALA A 82 5.04 -4.09 -8.90
C ALA A 82 3.81 -3.23 -9.25
N THR A 83 3.30 -3.41 -10.48
CA THR A 83 2.20 -2.65 -11.08
C THR A 83 0.85 -3.29 -10.82
#